data_AF-A0A2H9SQF3-F1
#
_entry.id   AF-A0A2H9SQF3-F1
#
_cell.length_a   1.000
_cell.length_b   1.000
_cell.length_c   1.000
_cell.angle_alpha   90.00
_cell.angle_beta   90.00
_cell.angle_gamma   90.00
#
_symmetry.space_group_name_H-M   'P 1'
#
loop_
_entity.id
_entity.type
_entity.pdbx_description
1 polymer ?
#
loop_
_entity_poly.entity_id
_entity_poly.type
_entity_poly.pdbx_seq_one_letter_code
_entity_poly.pdbx_strand_id
1 'polypeptide(L)'
;MTRYWLMKSEPTSYSIDDLKQDGFTLWDGVRNYQARNYMRDEMAVGDLALFYHSNAFPSGVAGICRICKVGIPDLTALDPNSPYYDKRATKAKPIWCTVEVEYVEKFPYFVPLYEIRESSEFDGLVLLEKGSRLSIIPVDSTHFEGIRDLGHHSSPSYSEGNW
;
A
#
# COMPACT_ATOMS: atom_id res chain seq x y z
N MET A 1 2.43 10.47 -17.10
CA MET A 1 1.63 9.23 -17.06
C MET A 1 1.61 8.79 -15.60
N THR A 2 0.43 8.58 -15.04
CA THR A 2 0.25 8.17 -13.64
C THR A 2 0.88 6.81 -13.41
N ARG A 3 1.66 6.64 -12.35
CA ARG A 3 2.17 5.34 -11.91
C ARG A 3 1.26 4.76 -10.84
N TYR A 4 1.31 3.44 -10.72
CA TYR A 4 0.48 2.68 -9.80
C TYR A 4 1.34 1.92 -8.80
N TRP A 5 0.83 1.87 -7.57
CA TRP A 5 1.54 1.33 -6.43
C TRP A 5 0.62 0.41 -5.61
N LEU A 6 1.22 -0.36 -4.71
CA LEU A 6 0.55 -1.00 -3.59
C LEU A 6 1.32 -0.64 -2.33
N MET A 7 0.60 -0.13 -1.34
CA MET A 7 1.14 0.33 -0.07
C MET A 7 0.50 -0.44 1.07
N LYS A 8 1.33 -1.13 1.87
CA LYS A 8 0.88 -2.02 2.95
C LYS A 8 0.79 -1.26 4.27
N SER A 9 -0.32 -1.44 4.97
CA SER A 9 -0.53 -1.01 6.35
C SER A 9 -1.22 -2.11 7.14
N GLU A 10 -0.89 -2.25 8.42
CA GLU A 10 -1.64 -3.14 9.32
C GLU A 10 -2.93 -2.42 9.75
N PRO A 11 -4.13 -2.98 9.53
CA PRO A 11 -5.38 -2.28 9.79
C PRO A 11 -5.63 -1.98 11.27
N THR A 12 -4.95 -2.69 12.19
CA THR A 12 -4.96 -2.40 13.62
C THR A 12 -4.10 -1.18 13.99
N SER A 13 -3.16 -0.78 13.12
CA SER A 13 -2.32 0.40 13.28
C SER A 13 -2.89 1.59 12.50
N TYR A 14 -3.21 1.38 11.22
CA TYR A 14 -3.79 2.41 10.36
C TYR A 14 -4.54 1.77 9.17
N SER A 15 -5.86 1.91 9.15
CA SER A 15 -6.76 1.33 8.14
C SER A 15 -7.15 2.33 7.06
N ILE A 16 -7.87 1.86 6.04
CA ILE A 16 -8.43 2.75 5.00
C ILE A 16 -9.57 3.62 5.56
N ASP A 17 -10.24 3.16 6.62
CA ASP A 17 -11.29 3.93 7.29
C ASP A 17 -10.69 5.07 8.11
N ASP A 18 -9.52 4.86 8.72
CA ASP A 18 -8.76 5.92 9.38
C ASP A 18 -8.32 6.98 8.34
N LEU A 19 -7.76 6.55 7.20
CA LEU A 19 -7.40 7.46 6.12
C LEU A 19 -8.61 8.23 5.57
N LYS A 20 -9.77 7.58 5.47
CA LYS A 20 -11.02 8.22 5.06
C LYS A 20 -11.45 9.31 6.05
N GLN A 21 -11.29 9.05 7.35
CA GLN A 21 -11.63 10.00 8.39
C GLN A 21 -10.65 11.18 8.44
N ASP A 22 -9.35 10.91 8.33
CA ASP A 22 -8.29 11.91 8.37
C ASP A 22 -8.19 12.74 7.07
N GLY A 23 -8.62 12.16 5.96
CA GLY A 23 -8.52 12.72 4.61
C GLY A 23 -7.13 12.53 3.98
N PHE A 24 -6.07 12.73 4.76
CA PHE A 24 -4.69 12.45 4.36
C PHE A 24 -3.81 12.02 5.54
N THR A 25 -2.69 11.36 5.24
CA THR A 25 -1.69 10.98 6.24
C THR A 25 -0.28 10.95 5.67
N LEU A 26 0.73 11.02 6.55
CA LEU A 26 2.10 10.68 6.20
C LEU A 26 2.26 9.16 6.20
N TRP A 27 2.88 8.62 5.15
CA TRP A 27 3.13 7.18 5.05
C TRP A 27 4.45 6.77 5.73
N ASP A 28 4.56 7.04 7.02
CA ASP A 28 5.79 6.89 7.77
C ASP A 28 6.15 5.42 8.10
N GLY A 29 7.25 5.21 8.82
CA GLY A 29 7.62 3.90 9.37
C GLY A 29 8.23 2.91 8.37
N VAL A 30 8.38 3.27 7.09
CA VAL A 30 9.05 2.41 6.10
C VAL A 30 10.54 2.30 6.39
N ARG A 31 11.02 1.09 6.68
CA ARG A 31 12.44 0.80 7.01
C ARG A 31 13.13 -0.19 6.06
N ASN A 32 12.57 -0.36 4.86
CA ASN A 32 13.18 -1.11 3.77
C ASN A 32 13.79 -0.14 2.74
N TYR A 33 15.07 -0.32 2.39
CA TYR A 33 15.77 0.59 1.48
C TYR A 33 15.20 0.63 0.06
N GLN A 34 14.73 -0.50 -0.47
CA GLN A 34 14.12 -0.55 -1.79
C GLN A 34 12.76 0.15 -1.79
N ALA A 35 11.92 -0.14 -0.78
CA ALA A 35 10.65 0.56 -0.60
C ALA A 35 10.84 2.09 -0.43
N ARG A 36 11.86 2.49 0.33
CA ARG A 36 12.27 3.90 0.44
C ARG A 36 12.66 4.49 -0.92
N ASN A 37 13.49 3.78 -1.70
CA ASN A 37 13.94 4.28 -3.00
C ASN A 37 12.75 4.45 -3.95
N TYR A 38 11.78 3.54 -3.96
CA TYR A 38 10.54 3.72 -4.73
C TYR A 38 9.81 5.01 -4.36
N MET A 39 9.61 5.27 -3.07
CA MET A 39 8.95 6.51 -2.63
C MET A 39 9.77 7.77 -2.96
N ARG A 40 11.10 7.70 -2.89
CA ARG A 40 11.99 8.86 -3.10
C ARG A 40 12.19 9.20 -4.58
N ASP A 41 12.45 8.17 -5.38
CA ASP A 41 13.00 8.33 -6.73
C ASP A 41 11.93 8.15 -7.81
N GLU A 42 10.83 7.45 -7.49
CA GLU A 42 9.89 6.96 -8.50
C GLU A 42 8.45 7.44 -8.30
N MET A 43 8.00 7.67 -7.07
CA MET A 43 6.67 8.22 -6.80
C MET A 43 6.58 9.69 -7.21
N ALA A 44 5.45 10.06 -7.81
CA ALA A 44 5.10 11.44 -8.13
C ALA A 44 3.74 11.81 -7.55
N VAL A 45 3.53 13.11 -7.32
CA VAL A 45 2.20 13.63 -6.97
C VAL A 45 1.21 13.27 -8.07
N GLY A 46 0.06 12.70 -7.67
CA GLY A 46 -0.97 12.22 -8.59
C GLY A 46 -0.94 10.72 -8.84
N ASP A 47 0.14 10.02 -8.48
CA ASP A 47 0.20 8.56 -8.52
C ASP A 47 -0.87 7.92 -7.61
N LEU A 48 -1.35 6.74 -7.99
CA LEU A 48 -2.36 6.01 -7.22
C LEU A 48 -1.76 4.77 -6.57
N ALA A 49 -2.29 4.41 -5.41
CA ALA A 49 -1.84 3.24 -4.67
C ALA A 49 -3.02 2.41 -4.15
N LEU A 50 -2.94 1.10 -4.35
CA LEU A 50 -3.80 0.13 -3.67
C LEU A 50 -3.45 0.14 -2.18
N PHE A 51 -4.42 0.46 -1.32
CA PHE A 51 -4.27 0.42 0.12
C PHE A 51 -4.45 -1.03 0.60
N TYR A 52 -3.34 -1.67 0.95
CA TYR A 52 -3.31 -3.09 1.30
C TYR A 52 -3.27 -3.29 2.81
N HIS A 53 -4.25 -4.01 3.36
CA HIS A 53 -4.26 -4.46 4.75
C HIS A 53 -3.37 -5.71 4.89
N SER A 54 -2.20 -5.52 5.50
CA SER A 54 -1.25 -6.58 5.82
C SER A 54 -1.38 -7.07 7.26
N ASN A 55 -0.81 -8.24 7.55
CA ASN A 55 -0.84 -8.85 8.89
C ASN A 55 -2.27 -8.99 9.45
N ALA A 56 -3.24 -9.23 8.57
CA ALA A 56 -4.66 -9.33 8.87
C ALA A 56 -5.22 -10.66 8.35
N PHE A 57 -6.37 -11.08 8.86
CA PHE A 57 -7.10 -12.24 8.36
C PHE A 57 -8.54 -11.87 7.97
N PRO A 58 -8.88 -11.87 6.67
CA PRO A 58 -7.96 -11.97 5.53
C PRO A 58 -7.07 -10.73 5.38
N SER A 59 -5.87 -10.89 4.79
CA SER A 59 -5.08 -9.77 4.26
C SER A 59 -5.52 -9.52 2.81
N GLY A 60 -5.42 -8.29 2.32
CA GLY A 60 -6.00 -7.92 1.02
C GLY A 60 -6.03 -6.42 0.76
N VAL A 61 -6.66 -6.03 -0.34
CA VAL A 61 -6.80 -4.62 -0.75
C VAL A 61 -8.14 -4.08 -0.29
N ALA A 62 -8.10 -2.95 0.42
CA ALA A 62 -9.28 -2.33 1.01
C ALA A 62 -9.78 -1.10 0.24
N GLY A 63 -8.97 -0.54 -0.66
CA GLY A 63 -9.31 0.66 -1.40
C GLY A 63 -8.11 1.30 -2.08
N ILE A 64 -8.21 2.59 -2.38
CA ILE A 64 -7.20 3.37 -3.09
C ILE A 64 -6.88 4.65 -2.31
N CYS A 65 -5.60 5.01 -2.30
CA CYS A 65 -5.13 6.34 -1.94
C CYS A 65 -4.33 6.97 -3.09
N ARG A 66 -4.12 8.28 -3.03
CA ARG A 66 -3.33 9.05 -4.01
C ARG A 66 -2.15 9.69 -3.32
N ILE A 67 -1.00 9.69 -3.98
CA ILE A 67 0.18 10.41 -3.51
C ILE A 67 -0.06 11.92 -3.71
N CYS A 68 -0.13 12.69 -2.63
CA CYS A 68 -0.40 14.13 -2.68
C CYS A 68 0.84 14.98 -2.36
N LYS A 69 1.86 14.43 -1.68
CA LYS A 69 3.18 15.08 -1.50
C LYS A 69 4.31 14.07 -1.51
N VAL A 70 5.48 14.48 -2.01
CA VAL A 70 6.68 13.66 -2.15
C VAL A 70 7.92 14.35 -1.56
N GLY A 71 9.01 13.61 -1.40
CA GLY A 71 10.30 14.16 -0.94
C GLY A 71 10.32 14.56 0.54
N ILE A 72 9.46 13.95 1.36
CA ILE A 72 9.32 14.28 2.77
C ILE A 72 10.30 13.42 3.59
N PRO A 73 11.16 14.01 4.44
CA PRO A 73 11.93 13.25 5.42
C PRO A 73 11.00 12.57 6.43
N ASP A 74 11.23 11.29 6.72
CA ASP A 74 10.48 10.61 7.78
C ASP A 74 11.05 11.01 9.15
N LEU A 75 10.32 11.91 9.84
CA LEU A 75 10.73 12.44 11.14
C LEU A 75 10.62 11.40 12.26
N THR A 76 9.87 10.31 12.08
CA THR A 76 9.79 9.21 13.06
C THR A 76 11.14 8.51 13.23
N ALA A 77 12.06 8.65 12.25
CA ALA A 77 13.43 8.15 12.37
C ALA A 77 14.31 8.97 13.34
N LEU A 78 13.88 10.19 13.69
CA LEU A 78 14.63 11.12 14.54
C LEU A 78 14.15 11.13 16.00
N ASP A 79 12.98 10.54 16.28
CA ASP A 79 12.39 10.48 17.62
C ASP A 79 12.86 9.21 18.36
N PRO A 80 13.62 9.31 19.46
CA PRO A 80 14.07 8.16 20.25
C PRO A 80 12.95 7.30 20.83
N ASN A 81 11.72 7.83 20.94
CA ASN A 81 10.57 7.09 21.46
C ASN A 81 9.76 6.39 20.35
N SER A 82 10.07 6.68 19.09
CA SER A 82 9.41 6.03 17.95
C SER A 82 9.90 4.59 17.80
N PRO A 83 9.00 3.62 17.49
CA PRO A 83 9.42 2.26 17.13
C PRO A 83 10.29 2.23 15.86
N TYR A 84 10.31 3.33 15.10
CA TYR A 84 11.04 3.47 13.85
C TYR A 84 12.29 4.35 13.97
N TYR A 85 12.74 4.67 15.19
CA TYR A 85 13.95 5.43 15.45
C TYR A 85 15.18 4.80 14.77
N ASP A 86 16.00 5.63 14.12
CA ASP A 86 17.30 5.21 13.58
C ASP A 86 18.38 6.19 14.01
N LYS A 87 19.23 5.78 14.96
CA LYS A 87 20.35 6.58 15.49
C LYS A 87 21.32 7.14 14.43
N ARG A 88 21.30 6.60 13.21
CA ARG A 88 22.14 7.06 12.10
C ARG A 88 21.52 8.24 11.34
N ALA A 89 20.21 8.42 11.45
CA ALA A 89 19.48 9.51 10.80
C ALA A 89 19.64 10.81 11.60
N THR A 90 19.80 11.92 10.89
CA THR A 90 19.84 13.26 11.48
C THR A 90 19.00 14.23 10.63
N LYS A 91 18.62 15.38 11.19
CA LYS A 91 17.92 16.43 10.42
C LYS A 91 18.70 16.87 9.17
N ALA A 92 20.04 16.95 9.27
CA ALA A 92 20.90 17.33 8.16
C ALA A 92 21.15 16.20 7.15
N LYS A 93 20.94 14.94 7.57
CA LYS A 93 21.13 13.75 6.74
C LYS A 93 19.98 12.77 6.98
N PRO A 94 18.79 13.03 6.41
CA PRO A 94 17.68 12.10 6.51
C PRO A 94 18.01 10.82 5.73
N ILE A 95 17.91 9.68 6.39
CA ILE A 95 18.11 8.36 5.77
C ILE A 95 16.80 7.84 5.19
N TRP A 96 15.69 8.14 5.88
CA TRP A 96 14.36 7.67 5.59
C TRP A 96 13.52 8.82 5.04
N CYS A 97 12.73 8.51 4.03
CA CYS A 97 11.82 9.43 3.39
C CYS A 97 10.48 8.73 3.22
N THR A 98 9.45 9.55 3.12
CA THR A 98 8.06 9.17 3.04
C THR A 98 7.34 10.10 2.05
N VAL A 99 6.07 9.82 1.84
CA VAL A 99 5.13 10.59 1.05
C VAL A 99 3.91 10.90 1.92
N GLU A 100 3.13 11.90 1.52
CA GLU A 100 1.78 12.09 2.04
C GLU A 100 0.81 11.45 1.05
N VAL A 101 -0.17 10.72 1.57
CA VAL A 101 -1.24 10.13 0.78
C VAL A 101 -2.59 10.66 1.22
N GLU A 102 -3.49 10.87 0.27
CA GLU A 102 -4.87 11.25 0.51
C GLU A 102 -5.83 10.11 0.16
N TYR A 103 -6.95 10.05 0.86
CA TYR A 103 -8.03 9.12 0.58
C TYR A 103 -8.58 9.33 -0.85
N VAL A 104 -8.79 8.24 -1.59
CA VAL A 104 -9.51 8.27 -2.87
C VAL A 104 -10.81 7.51 -2.73
N GLU A 105 -10.73 6.23 -2.39
CA GLU A 105 -11.90 5.40 -2.20
C GLU A 105 -11.64 4.21 -1.28
N LYS A 106 -12.73 3.70 -0.71
CA LYS A 106 -12.79 2.40 -0.05
C LYS A 106 -13.60 1.50 -0.96
N PHE A 107 -13.09 0.31 -1.25
CA PHE A 107 -13.81 -0.63 -2.09
C PHE A 107 -15.07 -1.14 -1.38
N PRO A 108 -16.20 -1.29 -2.09
CA PRO A 108 -17.38 -1.95 -1.54
C PRO A 108 -17.12 -3.44 -1.26
N TYR A 109 -16.23 -4.08 -2.02
CA TYR A 109 -15.73 -5.42 -1.78
C TYR A 109 -14.26 -5.39 -1.36
N PHE A 110 -13.93 -5.95 -0.20
CA PHE A 110 -12.54 -6.13 0.22
C PHE A 110 -11.93 -7.26 -0.60
N VAL A 111 -10.88 -6.99 -1.38
CA VAL A 111 -10.26 -7.98 -2.28
C VAL A 111 -9.21 -8.77 -1.52
N PRO A 112 -9.48 -10.03 -1.12
CA PRO A 112 -8.56 -10.78 -0.30
C PRO A 112 -7.39 -11.32 -1.12
N LEU A 113 -6.22 -11.47 -0.49
CA LEU A 113 -4.99 -11.95 -1.16
C LEU A 113 -5.16 -13.32 -1.82
N TYR A 114 -6.01 -14.19 -1.27
CA TYR A 114 -6.22 -15.51 -1.85
C TYR A 114 -6.88 -15.43 -3.23
N GLU A 115 -7.84 -14.51 -3.43
CA GLU A 115 -8.51 -14.31 -4.72
C GLU A 115 -7.54 -13.76 -5.77
N ILE A 116 -6.71 -12.78 -5.37
CA ILE A 116 -5.63 -12.26 -6.25
C ILE A 116 -4.65 -13.38 -6.64
N ARG A 117 -4.38 -14.32 -5.73
CA ARG A 117 -3.43 -15.42 -5.97
C ARG A 117 -4.01 -16.52 -6.87
N GLU A 118 -5.32 -16.72 -6.85
CA GLU A 118 -5.99 -17.77 -7.62
C GLU A 118 -6.25 -17.37 -9.07
N SER A 119 -6.24 -16.08 -9.39
CA SER A 119 -6.39 -15.58 -10.76
C SER A 119 -5.04 -15.44 -11.47
N SER A 120 -4.93 -16.08 -12.63
CA SER A 120 -3.78 -15.93 -13.55
C SER A 120 -3.66 -14.52 -14.15
N GLU A 121 -4.70 -13.69 -14.02
CA GLU A 121 -4.66 -12.28 -14.45
C GLU A 121 -3.59 -11.50 -13.71
N PHE A 122 -3.23 -11.93 -12.50
CA PHE A 122 -2.27 -11.26 -11.62
C PHE A 122 -0.88 -11.91 -11.60
N ASP A 123 -0.60 -12.77 -12.58
CA ASP A 123 0.71 -13.40 -12.71
C ASP A 123 1.81 -12.33 -12.91
N GLY A 124 2.89 -12.45 -12.13
CA GLY A 124 3.99 -11.49 -12.15
C GLY A 124 3.82 -10.29 -11.21
N LEU A 125 2.71 -10.19 -10.47
CA LEU A 125 2.64 -9.24 -9.36
C LEU A 125 3.72 -9.53 -8.31
N VAL A 126 4.56 -8.53 -8.04
CA VAL A 126 5.60 -8.58 -6.98
C VAL A 126 5.00 -8.88 -5.59
N LEU A 127 3.71 -8.58 -5.39
CA LEU A 127 2.96 -8.96 -4.19
C LEU A 127 2.93 -10.49 -3.97
N LEU A 128 2.88 -11.26 -5.05
CA LEU A 128 2.69 -12.72 -5.02
C LEU A 128 4.02 -13.50 -4.99
N GLU A 129 5.13 -12.83 -5.28
CA GLU A 129 6.48 -13.42 -5.30
C GLU A 129 6.86 -14.00 -3.93
N LYS A 130 7.34 -15.25 -3.94
CA LYS A 130 7.81 -15.93 -2.72
C LYS A 130 8.97 -15.16 -2.09
N GLY A 131 8.82 -14.82 -0.81
CA GLY A 131 9.85 -14.13 -0.05
C GLY A 131 9.86 -12.61 -0.19
N SER A 132 8.95 -12.02 -1.00
CA SER A 132 8.80 -10.57 -1.03
C SER A 132 8.46 -10.02 0.37
N ARG A 133 9.24 -9.03 0.79
CA ARG A 133 9.08 -8.30 2.06
C ARG A 133 8.88 -6.80 1.83
N LEU A 134 8.54 -6.42 0.60
CA LEU A 134 8.29 -5.03 0.24
C LEU A 134 6.94 -4.57 0.77
N SER A 135 6.93 -3.41 1.42
CA SER A 135 5.73 -2.70 1.88
C SER A 135 5.24 -1.65 0.87
N ILE A 136 6.11 -1.25 -0.05
CA ILE A 136 5.82 -0.37 -1.18
C ILE A 136 6.19 -1.15 -2.44
N ILE A 137 5.22 -1.38 -3.31
CA ILE A 137 5.35 -2.27 -4.46
C ILE A 137 4.89 -1.51 -5.72
N PRO A 138 5.68 -1.46 -6.80
CA PRO A 138 5.19 -0.96 -8.08
C PRO A 138 4.17 -1.94 -8.66
N VAL A 139 3.11 -1.40 -9.25
CA VAL A 139 2.04 -2.16 -9.90
C VAL A 139 1.90 -1.60 -11.32
N ASP A 140 1.80 -2.45 -12.34
CA ASP A 140 1.44 -1.96 -13.67
C ASP A 140 -0.05 -1.60 -13.74
N SER A 141 -0.42 -0.83 -14.76
CA SER A 141 -1.80 -0.39 -14.92
C SER A 141 -2.78 -1.55 -15.05
N THR A 142 -2.41 -2.64 -15.73
CA THR A 142 -3.33 -3.76 -15.96
C THR A 142 -3.70 -4.44 -14.65
N HIS A 143 -2.70 -4.77 -13.82
CA HIS A 143 -2.96 -5.37 -12.51
C HIS A 143 -3.68 -4.42 -11.55
N PHE A 144 -3.35 -3.12 -11.58
CA PHE A 144 -4.02 -2.15 -10.72
C PHE A 144 -5.52 -2.06 -11.03
N GLU A 145 -5.85 -1.94 -12.32
CA GLU A 145 -7.23 -1.82 -12.79
C GLU A 145 -8.00 -3.12 -12.54
N GLY A 146 -7.40 -4.29 -12.77
CA GLY A 146 -8.02 -5.59 -12.46
C GLY A 146 -8.36 -5.75 -10.97
N ILE A 147 -7.46 -5.35 -10.07
CA ILE A 147 -7.74 -5.37 -8.62
C ILE A 147 -8.83 -4.35 -8.26
N ARG A 148 -8.81 -3.16 -8.86
CA ARG A 148 -9.88 -2.16 -8.65
C ARG A 148 -11.23 -2.72 -9.09
N ASP A 149 -11.28 -3.37 -10.25
CA ASP A 149 -12.50 -3.97 -10.78
C ASP A 149 -13.02 -5.08 -9.85
N LEU A 150 -12.16 -5.96 -9.33
CA LEU A 150 -12.54 -6.90 -8.27
C LEU A 150 -13.12 -6.18 -7.05
N GLY A 151 -12.54 -5.06 -6.65
CA GLY A 151 -13.04 -4.25 -5.53
C GLY A 151 -14.45 -3.69 -5.74
N HIS A 152 -14.88 -3.51 -6.98
CA HIS A 152 -16.21 -2.97 -7.33
C HIS A 152 -17.25 -4.03 -7.70
N HIS A 153 -16.84 -5.25 -8.03
CA HIS A 153 -17.75 -6.35 -8.30
C HIS A 153 -17.92 -7.21 -7.04
N SER A 154 -19.15 -7.52 -6.66
CA SER A 154 -19.39 -8.51 -5.60
C SER A 154 -18.83 -9.86 -6.06
N SER A 155 -18.16 -10.63 -5.18
CA SER A 155 -17.64 -11.97 -5.52
C SER A 155 -18.64 -12.74 -6.38
N PRO A 156 -18.19 -13.52 -7.39
CA PRO A 156 -19.05 -14.51 -8.00
C PRO A 156 -19.65 -15.33 -6.86
N SER A 157 -20.98 -15.37 -6.79
CA SER A 157 -21.67 -16.29 -5.89
C SER A 157 -21.08 -17.66 -6.15
N TYR A 158 -20.35 -18.22 -5.18
CA TYR A 158 -20.01 -19.63 -5.20
C TYR A 158 -21.35 -20.35 -5.25
N SER A 159 -21.75 -20.80 -6.44
CA SER A 159 -22.85 -21.75 -6.60
C SER A 159 -22.42 -22.97 -5.81
N GLU A 160 -23.09 -23.21 -4.68
CA GLU A 160 -22.91 -24.40 -3.85
C GLU A 160 -22.94 -25.62 -4.78
N GLY A 161 -21.78 -26.22 -4.98
CA GLY A 161 -21.67 -27.50 -5.66
C GLY A 161 -22.38 -28.53 -4.78
N ASN A 162 -23.47 -29.08 -5.31
CA ASN A 162 -24.10 -30.29 -4.77
C ASN A 162 -23.02 -31.37 -4.60
N TRP A 163 -22.77 -31.75 -3.35
CA TRP A 163 -22.14 -33.03 -3.00
C TRP A 163 -23.17 -34.15 -3.05
#